data_AF-A0A950TNF6-F1
#
_entry.id   AF-A0A950TNF6-F1
#
_cell.length_a   1.000
_cell.length_b   1.000
_cell.length_c   1.000
_cell.angle_alpha   90.00
_cell.angle_beta   90.00
_cell.angle_gamma   90.00
#
_symmetry.space_group_name_H-M   'P 1'
#
loop_
_entity.id
_entity.type
_entity.pdbx_description
1 polymer ?
#
loop_
_entity_poly.entity_id
_entity_poly.type
_entity_poly.pdbx_seq_one_letter_code
_entity_poly.pdbx_strand_id
1 'polypeptide(L)'
;LRGHVLAFVTGFQAEEDSRIKPGLVSHALCIQRHADAGAGLYDFMAGEYRYKANLGQPGPELTYLLLQHPTLMTRAERVARGVWARVRRLQGSG
;
A
#
# COMPACT_ATOMS: atom_id res chain seq x y z
N LEU A 1 -14.68 -9.47 -7.27
CA LEU A 1 -14.49 -8.52 -6.14
C LEU A 1 -15.73 -8.34 -5.27
N ARG A 2 -16.75 -9.24 -5.29
CA ARG A 2 -17.82 -9.16 -4.29
C ARG A 2 -17.29 -9.75 -2.97
N GLY A 3 -17.55 -9.07 -1.85
CA GLY A 3 -17.13 -9.53 -0.51
C GLY A 3 -15.72 -9.12 -0.07
N HIS A 4 -15.05 -8.17 -0.76
CA HIS A 4 -13.84 -7.52 -0.26
C HIS A 4 -14.21 -6.19 0.40
N VAL A 5 -13.76 -6.00 1.63
CA VAL A 5 -13.97 -4.78 2.41
C VAL A 5 -12.64 -4.09 2.61
N LEU A 6 -12.58 -2.80 2.30
CA LEU A 6 -11.35 -2.00 2.35
C LEU A 6 -11.46 -0.94 3.46
N ALA A 7 -10.49 -0.95 4.37
CA ALA A 7 -10.32 0.12 5.36
C ALA A 7 -9.58 1.32 4.73
N PHE A 8 -10.26 2.06 3.85
CA PHE A 8 -9.62 3.11 3.04
C PHE A 8 -9.08 4.28 3.87
N VAL A 9 -9.90 4.82 4.77
CA VAL A 9 -9.52 5.89 5.69
C VAL A 9 -10.22 5.67 7.03
N THR A 10 -9.47 5.81 8.11
CA THR A 10 -9.99 5.81 9.48
C THR A 10 -9.30 6.92 10.27
N GLY A 11 -10.04 7.59 11.15
CA GLY A 11 -9.50 8.62 12.02
C GLY A 11 -10.24 8.64 13.35
N PHE A 12 -9.48 8.83 14.43
CA PHE A 12 -10.00 8.91 15.79
C PHE A 12 -9.27 10.03 16.52
N GLN A 13 -9.97 10.68 17.47
CA GLN A 13 -9.33 11.58 18.40
C GLN A 13 -8.36 10.80 19.30
N ALA A 14 -7.25 11.43 19.67
CA ALA A 14 -6.33 10.85 20.64
C ALA A 14 -7.00 10.85 22.02
N GLU A 15 -6.96 9.70 22.68
CA GLU A 15 -7.46 9.51 24.04
C GLU A 15 -6.31 9.69 25.04
N GLU A 16 -6.61 10.24 26.21
CA GLU A 16 -5.61 10.40 27.28
C GLU A 16 -5.19 9.04 27.86
N ASP A 17 -6.13 8.10 28.00
CA ASP A 17 -5.86 6.74 28.44
C ASP A 17 -5.43 5.86 27.25
N SER A 18 -4.16 5.44 27.28
CA SER A 18 -3.57 4.54 26.28
C SER A 18 -4.26 3.18 26.12
N ARG A 19 -5.11 2.77 27.08
CA ARG A 19 -5.91 1.54 27.01
C ARG A 19 -7.12 1.69 26.11
N ILE A 20 -7.57 2.92 25.85
CA ILE A 20 -8.68 3.21 24.96
C ILE A 20 -8.16 3.17 23.53
N LYS A 21 -8.59 2.16 22.77
CA LYS A 21 -8.14 1.89 21.40
C LYS A 21 -9.33 1.93 20.43
N PRO A 22 -9.90 3.12 20.14
CA PRO A 22 -11.12 3.22 19.33
C PRO A 22 -10.91 2.70 17.91
N GLY A 23 -9.72 2.88 17.33
CA GLY A 23 -9.37 2.29 16.04
C GLY A 23 -9.35 0.75 16.04
N LEU A 24 -8.78 0.13 17.07
CA LEU A 24 -8.76 -1.33 17.19
C LEU A 24 -10.18 -1.90 17.31
N VAL A 25 -11.00 -1.29 18.17
CA VAL A 25 -12.39 -1.72 18.39
C VAL A 25 -13.20 -1.54 17.11
N SER A 26 -13.05 -0.42 16.42
CA SER A 26 -13.74 -0.16 15.15
C SER A 26 -13.40 -1.21 14.09
N HIS A 27 -12.12 -1.55 13.92
CA HIS A 27 -11.73 -2.61 12.99
C HIS A 27 -12.33 -3.97 13.35
N ALA A 28 -12.28 -4.37 14.63
CA ALA A 28 -12.87 -5.63 15.09
C ALA A 28 -14.38 -5.70 14.81
N LEU A 29 -15.12 -4.62 15.08
CA LEU A 29 -16.55 -4.53 14.80
C LEU A 29 -16.85 -4.55 13.30
N CYS A 30 -16.05 -3.87 12.48
CA CYS A 30 -16.20 -3.88 11.03
C CYS A 30 -15.96 -5.28 10.46
N ILE A 31 -14.92 -5.97 10.93
CA ILE A 31 -14.62 -7.35 10.53
C ILE A 31 -15.82 -8.25 10.83
N GLN A 32 -16.31 -8.22 12.07
CA GLN A 32 -17.45 -9.06 12.46
C GLN A 32 -18.68 -8.77 11.62
N ARG A 33 -19.08 -7.50 11.50
CA ARG A 33 -20.24 -7.07 10.72
C ARG A 33 -20.19 -7.57 9.28
N HIS A 34 -19.02 -7.48 8.66
CA HIS A 34 -18.87 -7.86 7.26
C HIS A 34 -18.72 -9.36 7.06
N ALA A 35 -18.09 -10.07 8.01
CA ALA A 35 -18.07 -11.52 8.03
C ALA A 35 -19.49 -12.09 8.15
N ASP A 36 -20.32 -11.53 9.04
CA ASP A 36 -21.73 -11.91 9.20
C ASP A 36 -22.54 -11.66 7.91
N ALA A 37 -22.13 -10.68 7.11
CA ALA A 37 -22.70 -10.38 5.80
C ALA A 37 -22.09 -11.21 4.65
N GLY A 38 -21.21 -12.17 4.95
CA GLY A 38 -20.59 -13.07 3.96
C GLY A 38 -19.38 -12.48 3.22
N ALA A 39 -18.74 -11.44 3.74
CA ALA A 39 -17.48 -10.95 3.19
C ALA A 39 -16.36 -11.98 3.40
N GLY A 40 -15.53 -12.17 2.38
CA GLY A 40 -14.41 -13.11 2.41
C GLY A 40 -13.07 -12.47 2.77
N LEU A 41 -12.97 -11.14 2.74
CA LEU A 41 -11.74 -10.42 3.04
C LEU A 41 -12.02 -9.05 3.65
N TYR A 42 -11.28 -8.73 4.71
CA TYR A 42 -11.12 -7.38 5.24
C TYR A 42 -9.68 -6.94 5.06
N ASP A 43 -9.43 -5.98 4.17
CA ASP A 43 -8.12 -5.43 3.86
C ASP A 43 -7.90 -4.15 4.68
N PHE A 44 -6.92 -4.20 5.59
CA PHE A 44 -6.49 -3.07 6.41
C PHE A 44 -5.77 -1.97 5.62
N MET A 45 -5.46 -2.23 4.35
CA MET A 45 -4.73 -1.36 3.44
C MET A 45 -3.38 -0.91 4.02
N ALA A 46 -2.76 0.08 3.38
CA ALA A 46 -1.43 0.56 3.72
C ALA A 46 -1.33 1.14 5.14
N GLY A 47 -0.11 1.13 5.69
CA GLY A 47 0.22 1.69 6.99
C GLY A 47 0.64 0.62 7.99
N GLU A 48 1.78 0.84 8.64
CA GLU A 48 2.36 -0.08 9.60
C GLU A 48 1.79 0.15 11.00
N TYR A 49 0.91 -0.75 11.45
CA TYR A 49 0.37 -0.73 12.80
C TYR A 49 0.31 -2.14 13.39
N ARG A 50 0.75 -2.29 14.65
CA ARG A 50 0.80 -3.58 15.35
C ARG A 50 -0.54 -4.31 15.40
N TYR A 51 -1.66 -3.59 15.44
CA TYR A 51 -2.98 -4.24 15.49
C TYR A 51 -3.32 -5.00 14.20
N LYS A 52 -2.79 -4.60 13.04
CA LYS A 52 -3.03 -5.29 11.77
C LYS A 52 -2.43 -6.69 11.80
N ALA A 53 -1.24 -6.83 12.40
CA ALA A 53 -0.59 -8.12 12.62
C ALA A 53 -1.32 -8.98 13.68
N ASN A 54 -2.00 -8.36 14.64
CA ASN A 54 -2.78 -9.09 15.64
C ASN A 54 -4.13 -9.59 15.10
N LEU A 55 -4.74 -8.84 14.16
CA LEU A 55 -6.08 -9.13 13.63
C LEU A 55 -6.06 -9.79 12.25
N GLY A 56 -4.92 -9.85 11.58
CA GLY A 56 -4.81 -10.33 10.21
C GLY A 56 -3.46 -10.99 9.93
N GLN A 57 -3.27 -11.36 8.66
CA GLN A 57 -2.04 -11.95 8.16
C GLN A 57 -1.35 -10.94 7.22
N PRO A 58 -0.03 -11.07 7.00
CA PRO A 58 0.67 -10.28 6.00
C PRO A 58 -0.06 -10.35 4.65
N GLY A 59 -0.32 -9.18 4.07
CA GLY A 59 -0.96 -9.05 2.77
C GLY A 59 -0.03 -9.46 1.63
N PRO A 60 -0.57 -9.57 0.40
CA PRO A 60 0.24 -9.81 -0.78
C PRO A 60 1.25 -8.67 -1.01
N GLU A 61 2.36 -8.99 -1.66
CA GLU A 61 3.33 -7.99 -2.08
C GLU A 61 2.70 -7.05 -3.13
N LEU A 62 2.77 -5.74 -2.85
CA LEU A 62 2.30 -4.70 -3.77
C LEU A 62 3.46 -4.31 -4.70
N THR A 63 3.34 -4.67 -5.98
CA THR A 63 4.28 -4.24 -7.01
C THR A 63 3.74 -3.03 -7.77
N TYR A 64 4.59 -2.03 -7.98
CA TYR A 64 4.28 -0.90 -8.82
C TYR A 64 4.56 -1.22 -10.29
N LEU A 65 3.54 -1.16 -11.14
CA LEU A 65 3.70 -1.20 -12.58
C LEU A 65 3.58 0.22 -13.15
N LEU A 66 4.70 0.78 -13.60
CA LEU A 66 4.71 2.07 -14.29
C LEU A 66 4.64 1.82 -15.81
N LEU A 67 3.54 2.21 -16.42
CA LEU A 67 3.36 2.18 -17.87
C LEU A 67 3.55 3.59 -18.45
N GLN A 68 4.46 3.73 -19.39
CA GLN A 68 4.71 4.98 -20.09
C GLN A 68 4.18 4.86 -21.53
N HIS A 69 3.31 5.79 -21.94
CA HIS A 69 2.82 5.84 -23.31
C HIS A 69 4.00 6.12 -24.27
N PRO A 70 4.20 5.31 -25.32
CA PRO A 70 5.33 5.46 -26.23
C PRO A 70 5.12 6.66 -27.17
N THR A 71 5.66 7.82 -26.81
CA THR A 71 5.74 8.99 -27.70
C THR A 71 7.15 9.17 -28.24
N LEU A 72 7.33 10.03 -29.25
CA LEU A 72 8.65 10.35 -29.78
C LEU A 72 9.56 10.96 -28.70
N MET A 73 9.00 11.78 -27.81
CA MET A 73 9.73 12.37 -26.68
C MET A 73 10.20 11.30 -25.68
N THR A 74 9.35 10.33 -25.33
CA THR A 74 9.74 9.26 -24.39
C THR A 74 10.76 8.30 -25.00
N ARG A 75 10.75 8.15 -26.34
CA ARG A 75 11.81 7.42 -27.06
C ARG A 75 13.14 8.17 -26.99
N ALA A 76 13.14 9.47 -27.27
CA ALA A 76 14.34 10.32 -27.17
C ALA A 76 14.89 10.34 -25.73
N GLU A 77 14.01 10.47 -24.74
CA GLU A 77 14.31 10.37 -23.32
C GLU A 77 15.03 9.05 -22.98
N ARG A 78 14.52 7.92 -23.50
CA ARG A 78 15.11 6.59 -23.26
C ARG A 78 16.51 6.47 -23.86
N VAL A 79 16.73 7.00 -25.06
CA VAL A 79 18.04 7.02 -25.71
C VAL A 79 19.00 7.90 -24.91
N ALA A 80 18.60 9.11 -24.53
CA ALA A 80 19.41 10.04 -23.76
C ALA A 80 19.82 9.44 -22.40
N ARG A 81 18.86 8.83 -21.66
CA ARG A 81 19.17 8.11 -20.41
C ARG A 81 20.16 6.97 -20.64
N GLY A 82 20.00 6.20 -21.71
CA GLY A 82 20.88 5.07 -22.05
C GLY A 82 22.32 5.51 -22.33
N VAL A 83 22.49 6.58 -23.11
CA VAL A 83 23.80 7.18 -23.41
C VAL A 83 24.44 7.73 -22.13
N TRP A 84 23.68 8.50 -21.35
CA TRP A 84 24.17 9.09 -20.11
C TRP A 84 24.59 8.04 -19.06
N ALA A 85 23.82 6.96 -18.91
CA ALA A 85 24.17 5.84 -18.03
C ALA A 85 25.43 5.07 -18.48
N ARG A 86 25.79 5.17 -19.76
CA ARG A 86 27.01 4.56 -20.30
C ARG A 86 28.23 5.46 -20.08
N VAL A 87 28.07 6.77 -20.30
CA VAL A 87 29.10 7.77 -19.99
C VAL A 87 29.45 7.76 -18.50
N ARG A 88 28.44 7.73 -17.61
CA ARG A 88 28.67 7.70 -16.15
C ARG A 88 29.40 6.45 -15.67
N ARG A 89 29.24 5.31 -16.36
CA ARG A 89 29.98 4.08 -16.06
C ARG A 89 31.44 4.14 -16.47
N LEU A 90 31.76 4.88 -17.54
CA LEU A 90 33.14 5.07 -18.00
C LEU A 90 33.91 6.11 -17.18
N GLN A 91 33.20 7.03 -16.51
CA GLN A 91 33.80 8.06 -15.65
C GLN A 91 34.06 7.59 -14.20
N GLY A 92 33.51 6.45 -13.77
CA GLY A 92 33.68 5.90 -12.41
C GLY A 92 34.76 4.82 -12.28
N SER A 93 35.68 4.71 -13.23
CA SER A 93 36.76 3.70 -13.26
C SER A 93 38.17 4.30 -13.13
N GLY A 94 38.28 5.49 -12.52
CA GLY A 94 39.55 6.16 -12.21
C GLY A 94 39.80 6.22 -10.71
#